data_AF-A0A950VA95-F1
#
_entry.id   AF-A0A950VA95-F1
#
_cell.length_a   1.000
_cell.length_b   1.000
_cell.length_c   1.000
_cell.angle_alpha   90.00
_cell.angle_beta   90.00
_cell.angle_gamma   90.00
#
_symmetry.space_group_name_H-M   'P 1'
#
loop_
_entity.id
_entity.type
_entity.pdbx_description
1 polymer ?
#
loop_
_entity_poly.entity_id
_entity_poly.type
_entity_poly.pdbx_seq_one_letter_code
_entity_poly.pdbx_strand_id
1 'polypeptide(L)'
;ETIRAGYNETLGTSNREAYRLALEADILLLDDLGAHRVTDWVKDTVNAIVTYRCNHRKPLIATTNLSDEDMQLHIGERAHSRLYEMCLVVRIPNLPDYRVKESIVRTV
;
A
#
# COMPACT_ATOMS: atom_id res chain seq x y z
N GLU A 1 -8.54 -11.75 23.48
CA GLU A 1 -9.13 -12.88 22.74
C GLU A 1 -9.79 -12.32 21.48
N THR A 2 -9.10 -12.41 20.35
CA THR A 2 -9.37 -13.36 19.25
C THR A 2 -10.54 -12.92 18.36
N ILE A 3 -10.28 -11.98 17.45
CA ILE A 3 -11.13 -11.78 16.25
C ILE A 3 -10.43 -12.50 15.09
N ARG A 4 -10.57 -13.83 15.08
CA ARG A 4 -10.17 -14.74 13.99
C ARG A 4 -11.38 -15.50 13.44
N ALA A 5 -12.59 -14.96 13.62
CA ALA A 5 -13.84 -15.56 13.16
C ALA A 5 -14.36 -14.79 11.95
N GLY A 6 -13.91 -15.18 10.76
CA GLY A 6 -14.37 -14.56 9.53
C GLY A 6 -13.73 -15.09 8.26
N TYR A 7 -13.07 -16.26 8.29
CA TYR A 7 -12.59 -16.94 7.08
C TYR A 7 -13.79 -17.61 6.37
N ASN A 8 -14.74 -16.78 5.93
CA ASN A 8 -15.98 -17.16 5.26
C ASN A 8 -15.78 -17.08 3.76
N GLU A 9 -16.31 -18.05 3.03
CA GLU A 9 -16.30 -18.23 1.56
C GLU A 9 -16.61 -16.96 0.74
N THR A 10 -17.30 -15.98 1.34
CA THR A 10 -17.58 -14.64 0.79
C THR A 10 -16.33 -13.77 0.58
N LEU A 11 -15.24 -14.02 1.31
CA LEU A 11 -13.96 -13.32 1.15
C LEU A 11 -13.34 -13.53 -0.22
N GLY A 12 -13.56 -14.68 -0.87
CA GLY A 12 -13.01 -14.94 -2.21
C GLY A 12 -13.58 -14.00 -3.26
N THR A 13 -14.87 -13.73 -3.20
CA THR A 13 -15.58 -12.79 -4.08
C THR A 13 -15.24 -11.34 -3.72
N SER A 14 -15.22 -10.98 -2.43
CA SER A 14 -14.89 -9.62 -1.99
C SER A 14 -13.43 -9.25 -2.31
N ASN A 15 -12.49 -10.19 -2.17
CA ASN A 15 -11.09 -9.97 -2.50
C ASN A 15 -10.90 -9.81 -4.01
N ARG A 16 -11.62 -10.59 -4.83
CA ARG A 16 -11.55 -10.46 -6.30
C ARG A 16 -12.18 -9.16 -6.79
N GLU A 17 -13.27 -8.72 -6.20
CA GLU A 17 -13.89 -7.44 -6.52
C GLU A 17 -13.00 -6.27 -6.07
N ALA A 18 -12.48 -6.30 -4.84
CA ALA A 18 -11.54 -5.29 -4.35
C ALA A 18 -10.28 -5.22 -5.23
N TYR A 19 -9.75 -6.37 -5.65
CA TYR A 19 -8.63 -6.43 -6.59
C TYR A 19 -8.99 -5.79 -7.93
N ARG A 20 -10.16 -6.12 -8.51
CA ARG A 20 -10.64 -5.50 -9.75
C ARG A 20 -10.82 -3.99 -9.59
N LEU A 21 -11.36 -3.53 -8.46
CA LEU A 21 -11.50 -2.11 -8.16
C LEU A 21 -10.13 -1.43 -8.05
N ALA A 22 -9.12 -2.07 -7.46
CA ALA A 22 -7.76 -1.53 -7.42
C ALA A 22 -7.15 -1.38 -8.82
N LEU A 23 -7.39 -2.34 -9.72
CA LEU A 23 -6.98 -2.23 -11.12
C LEU A 23 -7.76 -1.13 -11.85
N GLU A 24 -9.07 -1.06 -11.63
CA GLU A 24 -9.97 -0.26 -12.46
C GLU A 24 -10.29 1.15 -11.95
N ALA A 25 -10.01 1.47 -10.69
CA ALA A 25 -10.25 2.80 -10.15
C ALA A 25 -9.53 3.90 -10.97
N ASP A 26 -10.17 5.06 -11.10
CA ASP A 26 -9.58 6.22 -11.77
C ASP A 26 -8.31 6.70 -11.04
N ILE A 27 -8.36 6.70 -9.70
CA ILE A 27 -7.23 6.99 -8.82
C ILE A 27 -7.17 5.91 -7.74
N LEU A 28 -5.99 5.32 -7.54
CA LEU A 28 -5.74 4.36 -6.47
C LEU A 28 -4.79 4.96 -5.44
N LEU A 29 -5.17 4.91 -4.16
CA LEU A 29 -4.29 5.17 -3.02
C LEU A 29 -3.91 3.83 -2.37
N LEU A 30 -2.62 3.53 -2.32
CA LEU A 30 -2.04 2.44 -1.53
C LEU A 30 -1.40 3.04 -0.29
N ASP A 31 -2.02 2.82 0.86
CA ASP A 31 -1.49 3.30 2.14
C ASP A 31 -0.52 2.30 2.77
N ASP A 32 0.48 2.82 3.49
CA ASP A 32 1.47 2.06 4.29
C ASP A 32 2.11 0.88 3.55
N LEU A 33 2.52 1.15 2.30
CA LEU A 33 3.05 0.15 1.40
C LEU A 33 4.34 -0.48 1.96
N GLY A 34 4.29 -1.80 2.16
CA GLY A 34 5.40 -2.60 2.68
C GLY A 34 5.45 -2.72 4.20
N ALA A 35 4.57 -2.06 4.97
CA ALA A 35 4.61 -2.11 6.43
C ALA A 35 4.07 -3.40 7.05
N HIS A 36 3.29 -4.19 6.31
CA HIS A 36 2.72 -5.44 6.81
C HIS A 36 3.57 -6.68 6.49
N ARG A 37 3.49 -7.68 7.38
CA ARG A 37 4.25 -8.93 7.32
C ARG A 37 4.03 -9.63 5.98
N VAL A 38 5.12 -9.77 5.25
CA VAL A 38 5.07 -10.08 3.82
C VAL A 38 4.86 -11.57 3.59
N THR A 39 3.67 -11.95 3.16
CA THR A 39 3.48 -13.25 2.48
C THR A 39 3.81 -13.06 1.01
N ASP A 40 4.32 -14.10 0.34
CA ASP A 40 4.65 -14.03 -1.08
C ASP A 40 3.44 -13.60 -1.92
N TRP A 41 2.23 -14.04 -1.53
CA TRP A 41 0.98 -13.64 -2.16
C TRP A 41 0.72 -12.12 -2.10
N VAL A 42 1.05 -11.46 -0.99
CA VAL A 42 0.91 -9.99 -0.88
C VAL A 42 1.87 -9.29 -1.84
N LYS A 43 3.12 -9.77 -1.96
CA LYS A 43 4.09 -9.23 -2.94
C LYS A 43 3.59 -9.37 -4.36
N ASP A 44 3.06 -10.54 -4.70
CA ASP A 44 2.56 -10.82 -6.05
C ASP A 44 1.35 -9.95 -6.39
N THR A 45 0.45 -9.75 -5.43
CA THR A 45 -0.74 -8.90 -5.59
C THR A 45 -0.35 -7.44 -5.82
N VAL A 46 0.56 -6.90 -5.00
CA VAL A 46 1.08 -5.53 -5.16
C VAL A 46 1.80 -5.39 -6.50
N ASN A 47 2.67 -6.34 -6.86
CA ASN A 47 3.35 -6.35 -8.15
C ASN A 47 2.37 -6.34 -9.31
N ALA A 48 1.31 -7.14 -9.25
CA ALA A 48 0.31 -7.20 -10.31
C ALA A 48 -0.47 -5.88 -10.45
N ILE A 49 -0.90 -5.28 -9.34
CA ILE A 49 -1.60 -3.98 -9.34
C ILE A 49 -0.71 -2.87 -9.89
N VAL A 50 0.51 -2.73 -9.36
CA VAL A 50 1.46 -1.70 -9.80
C VAL A 50 1.81 -1.89 -11.28
N THR A 51 2.06 -3.12 -11.71
CA THR A 51 2.35 -3.43 -13.12
C THR A 51 1.20 -3.06 -14.03
N TYR A 52 -0.02 -3.45 -13.68
CA TYR A 52 -1.20 -3.13 -14.48
C TYR A 52 -1.37 -1.62 -14.61
N ARG A 53 -1.34 -0.88 -13.50
CA ARG A 53 -1.57 0.57 -13.52
C ARG A 53 -0.46 1.34 -14.21
N CYS A 54 0.80 0.90 -14.06
CA CYS A 54 1.94 1.45 -14.80
C CYS A 54 1.73 1.29 -16.32
N ASN A 55 1.44 0.07 -16.77
CA ASN A 55 1.25 -0.25 -18.19
C ASN A 55 0.06 0.52 -18.83
N HIS A 56 -1.00 0.75 -18.04
CA HIS A 56 -2.20 1.46 -18.50
C HIS A 56 -2.19 2.95 -18.17
N ARG A 57 -1.08 3.47 -17.63
CA ARG A 57 -0.92 4.88 -17.20
C ARG A 57 -2.04 5.37 -16.29
N LYS A 58 -2.50 4.51 -15.37
CA LYS A 58 -3.58 4.86 -14.43
C LYS A 58 -2.98 5.49 -13.16
N PRO A 59 -3.48 6.65 -12.72
CA PRO A 59 -2.95 7.36 -11.54
C PRO A 59 -2.86 6.49 -10.29
N LEU A 60 -1.73 6.52 -9.60
CA LEU A 60 -1.50 5.80 -8.36
C LEU A 60 -0.77 6.72 -7.38
N ILE A 61 -1.22 6.72 -6.14
CA ILE A 61 -0.54 7.34 -5.00
C ILE A 61 -0.18 6.20 -4.06
N ALA A 62 1.08 6.16 -3.63
CA ALA A 62 1.54 5.23 -2.61
C ALA A 62 2.18 6.01 -1.45
N THR A 63 1.89 5.60 -0.23
CA THR A 63 2.59 6.08 0.97
C THR A 63 3.40 4.93 1.55
N THR A 64 4.54 5.26 2.16
CA THR A 64 5.34 4.27 2.89
C THR A 64 6.12 4.97 3.99
N ASN A 65 6.28 4.27 5.11
CA ASN A 65 7.18 4.67 6.19
C ASN A 65 8.55 3.98 6.09
N LEU A 66 8.75 3.16 5.04
CA LEU A 66 9.99 2.42 4.82
C LEU A 66 11.05 3.30 4.17
N SER A 67 12.31 2.94 4.41
CA SER A 67 13.41 3.42 3.58
C SER A 67 13.25 2.90 2.14
N ASP A 68 13.99 3.47 1.19
CA ASP A 68 13.91 3.03 -0.21
C ASP A 68 14.38 1.57 -0.38
N GLU A 69 15.45 1.20 0.32
CA GLU A 69 16.01 -0.16 0.34
C GLU A 69 15.01 -1.16 0.97
N ASP A 70 14.41 -0.79 2.10
CA ASP A 70 13.41 -1.63 2.75
C ASP A 70 12.17 -1.77 1.87
N MET A 71 11.72 -0.69 1.22
CA MET A 71 10.59 -0.73 0.30
C MET A 71 10.85 -1.76 -0.81
N GLN A 72 12.02 -1.71 -1.46
CA GLN A 72 12.41 -2.65 -2.51
C GLN A 72 12.38 -4.10 -2.02
N LEU A 73 12.86 -4.36 -0.80
CA LEU A 73 12.85 -5.71 -0.20
C LEU A 73 11.43 -6.23 0.05
N HIS A 74 10.52 -5.34 0.47
CA HIS A 74 9.15 -5.70 0.84
C HIS A 74 8.23 -5.86 -0.37
N ILE A 75 8.32 -5.01 -1.38
CA ILE A 75 7.43 -5.08 -2.57
C ILE A 75 8.05 -5.79 -3.78
N GLY A 76 9.37 -6.00 -3.74
CA GLY A 76 10.15 -6.56 -4.83
C GLY A 76 10.63 -5.50 -5.83
N GLU A 77 11.77 -5.79 -6.46
CA GLU A 77 12.44 -4.91 -7.43
C GLU A 77 11.53 -4.46 -8.57
N ARG A 78 10.65 -5.34 -9.05
CA ARG A 78 9.78 -5.07 -10.20
C ARG A 78 8.72 -4.00 -9.90
N ALA A 79 8.04 -4.08 -8.76
CA ALA A 79 7.07 -3.08 -8.32
C ALA A 79 7.78 -1.78 -7.98
N HIS A 80 8.91 -1.85 -7.27
CA HIS A 80 9.74 -0.70 -6.94
C HIS A 80 10.12 0.10 -8.19
N SER A 81 10.72 -0.55 -9.19
CA SER A 81 11.09 0.08 -10.46
C SER A 81 9.91 0.75 -11.18
N ARG A 82 8.72 0.12 -11.19
CA ARG A 82 7.52 0.68 -11.82
C ARG A 82 6.94 1.87 -11.07
N LEU A 83 7.00 1.85 -9.73
CA LEU A 83 6.63 3.01 -8.94
C LEU A 83 7.54 4.19 -9.26
N TYR A 84 8.85 3.96 -9.40
CA TYR A 84 9.81 4.98 -9.83
C TYR A 84 9.58 5.49 -11.26
N GLU A 85 9.09 4.63 -12.16
CA GLU A 85 8.72 5.01 -13.53
C GLU A 85 7.47 5.91 -13.56
N MET A 86 6.44 5.56 -12.78
CA MET A 86 5.12 6.20 -12.90
C MET A 86 4.82 7.27 -11.84
N CYS A 87 5.56 7.32 -10.73
CA CYS A 87 5.30 8.22 -9.60
C CYS A 87 6.43 9.23 -9.40
N LEU A 88 6.04 10.42 -8.95
CA LEU A 88 6.98 11.38 -8.36
C LEU A 88 7.26 10.99 -6.90
N VAL A 89 8.52 10.73 -6.56
CA VAL A 89 8.92 10.41 -5.18
C VAL A 89 9.05 11.69 -4.37
N VAL A 90 8.21 11.83 -3.34
CA VAL A 90 8.26 12.94 -2.38
C VAL A 90 8.74 12.41 -1.03
N ARG A 91 9.94 12.83 -0.60
CA ARG A 91 10.48 12.49 0.72
C ARG A 91 10.02 13.51 1.74
N ILE A 92 9.53 13.04 2.89
CA ILE A 92 9.05 13.90 3.99
C ILE A 92 9.90 13.61 5.24
N PRO A 93 11.16 14.09 5.30
CA PRO A 93 12.02 13.86 6.45
C PRO A 93 11.61 14.70 7.65
N ASN A 94 11.95 14.24 8.86
CA ASN A 94 11.84 14.99 10.11
C ASN A 94 10.42 15.45 10.47
N LEU A 95 9.40 14.67 10.08
CA LEU A 95 8.03 14.97 10.42
C LEU A 95 7.71 14.52 11.86
N PRO A 96 7.29 15.42 12.78
CA PRO A 96 6.89 15.02 14.12
C PRO A 96 5.60 14.22 14.09
N ASP A 97 5.40 13.31 15.06
CA ASP A 97 4.13 12.60 15.21
C ASP A 97 3.01 13.57 15.59
N TYR A 98 2.09 13.79 14.66
CA TYR A 98 0.95 14.68 14.84
C TYR A 98 -0.10 14.14 15.82
N ARG A 99 -0.22 12.81 15.96
CA ARG A 99 -1.18 12.18 16.89
C ARG A 99 -0.79 12.44 18.35
N VAL A 100 0.52 12.57 18.62
CA VAL A 100 1.05 12.92 19.95
C VAL A 100 0.77 14.38 20.30
N LYS A 101 0.82 15.31 19.33
CA LYS A 101 0.49 16.72 19.58
C LYS A 101 -0.98 16.92 19.92
N GLU A 102 -1.88 16.19 19.28
CA GLU A 102 -3.32 16.35 19.47
C GLU A 102 -3.83 15.75 20.81
N SER A 103 -3.18 14.70 21.30
CA SER A 103 -3.52 14.07 22.59
C SER A 103 -3.18 14.95 23.79
N ILE A 104 -2.16 15.82 23.67
CA ILE A 104 -1.84 16.84 24.69
C ILE A 104 -2.91 17.94 24.71
N VAL A 105 -3.40 18.37 23.54
CA VAL A 105 -4.41 19.44 23.43
C VAL A 105 -5.79 19.00 23.90
N ARG A 106 -6.12 17.71 23.83
CA ARG A 106 -7.41 17.18 24.30
C ARG A 106 -7.47 16.86 25.80
N THR A 107 -6.34 16.92 26.51
CA THR A 107 -6.25 16.57 27.95
C THR A 107 -6.19 17.80 28.86
N VAL A 108 -6.39 19.01 28.32
CA VAL A 108 -6.47 20.28 29.06
C VAL A 108 -7.82 20.94 28.92
#